data_AF-A0A936CC99-F1
#
_entry.id   AF-A0A936CC99-F1
#
_cell.length_a   1.000
_cell.length_b   1.000
_cell.length_c   1.000
_cell.angle_alpha   90.00
_cell.angle_beta   90.00
_cell.angle_gamma   90.00
#
_symmetry.space_group_name_H-M   'P 1'
#
loop_
_entity.id
_entity.type
_entity.pdbx_description
1 polymer ?
#
loop_
_entity_poly.entity_id
_entity_poly.type
_entity_poly.pdbx_seq_one_letter_code
_entity_poly.pdbx_strand_id
1 'polypeptide(L)'
;MALRDVLVAFPDSAATPLAPLGPTSQFLTARGAPVEGAHLVIGDWPLQRLPADDPLLAEVLAAAKEDEVDGIVTRILSAQHLAAIALALGRAKVKLRALQFVEAEVLDMSTFAAILARHGLTERWGAFARTMLGDR
;
A
#
# COMPACT_ATOMS: atom_id res chain seq x y z
N MET A 1 -7.71 -10.70 13.22
CA MET A 1 -6.95 -9.45 13.48
C MET A 1 -6.86 -8.70 12.17
N ALA A 2 -7.68 -7.66 11.98
CA ALA A 2 -7.67 -6.86 10.75
C ALA A 2 -6.46 -5.92 10.81
N LEU A 3 -5.45 -6.18 9.99
CA LEU A 3 -4.32 -5.27 9.80
C LEU A 3 -4.82 -4.10 8.94
N ARG A 4 -5.01 -2.92 9.53
CA ARG A 4 -5.23 -1.68 8.79
C ARG A 4 -3.87 -0.98 8.63
N ASP A 5 -3.62 -0.29 7.53
CA ASP A 5 -2.42 0.53 7.37
C ASP A 5 -2.85 1.82 6.67
N VAL A 6 -2.15 2.91 6.95
CA VAL A 6 -2.40 4.21 6.30
C VAL A 6 -1.27 4.49 5.32
N LEU A 7 -1.64 4.64 4.06
CA LEU A 7 -0.73 4.94 2.95
C LEU A 7 -0.96 6.38 2.48
N VAL A 8 0.11 7.17 2.44
CA VAL A 8 0.08 8.56 1.98
C VAL A 8 1.13 8.77 0.90
N ALA A 9 0.71 9.37 -0.20
CA ALA A 9 1.56 9.73 -1.32
C ALA A 9 1.63 11.24 -1.50
N PHE A 10 2.76 11.73 -1.99
CA PHE A 10 3.04 13.15 -2.17
C PHE A 10 3.40 13.41 -3.64
N PRO A 11 2.74 14.36 -4.33
CA PRO A 11 3.18 14.76 -5.66
C PRO A 11 4.59 15.35 -5.59
N ASP A 12 5.39 15.06 -6.62
CA ASP A 12 6.80 15.44 -6.69
C ASP A 12 6.97 16.96 -6.55
N SER A 13 7.81 17.40 -5.60
CA SER A 13 8.24 18.79 -5.50
C SER A 13 9.68 18.84 -5.97
N ALA A 14 9.86 19.22 -7.23
CA ALA A 14 11.12 19.26 -7.96
C ALA A 14 12.20 20.22 -7.39
N ALA A 15 12.16 20.58 -6.11
CA ALA A 15 13.12 21.48 -5.48
C ALA A 15 13.88 20.85 -4.30
N THR A 16 13.37 19.79 -3.63
CA THR A 16 14.15 19.09 -2.59
C THR A 16 13.51 17.72 -2.28
N PRO A 17 14.25 16.60 -2.32
CA PRO A 17 13.75 15.27 -1.96
C PRO A 17 13.18 15.14 -0.53
N LEU A 18 13.44 16.13 0.32
CA LEU A 18 12.99 16.22 1.71
C LEU A 18 12.01 17.39 1.99
N ALA A 19 11.78 18.29 1.02
CA ALA A 19 10.90 19.46 1.20
C ALA A 19 9.41 19.13 1.42
N PRO A 20 8.80 18.08 0.83
CA PRO A 20 7.37 17.81 1.03
C PRO A 20 7.04 17.32 2.45
N LEU A 21 8.06 16.98 3.24
CA LEU A 21 7.90 16.36 4.55
C LEU A 21 7.67 17.38 5.67
N GLY A 22 8.21 18.59 5.54
CA GLY A 22 8.13 19.62 6.58
C GLY A 22 6.68 19.97 6.94
N PRO A 23 5.85 20.42 5.98
CA PRO A 23 4.48 20.85 6.26
C PRO A 23 3.58 19.73 6.75
N THR A 24 3.64 18.54 6.14
CA THR A 24 2.78 17.41 6.53
C THR A 24 3.19 16.83 7.87
N SER A 25 4.49 16.67 8.13
CA SER A 25 4.97 16.19 9.43
C SER A 25 4.62 17.20 10.51
N GLN A 26 4.82 18.49 10.27
CA GLN A 26 4.47 19.54 11.22
C GLN A 26 2.96 19.59 11.49
N PHE A 27 2.12 19.45 10.46
CA PHE A 27 0.67 19.36 10.60
C PHE A 27 0.22 18.17 11.45
N LEU A 28 0.84 17.00 11.24
CA LEU A 28 0.51 15.76 11.95
C LEU A 28 1.04 15.79 13.39
N THR A 29 2.28 16.21 13.60
CA THR A 29 2.86 16.37 14.94
C THR A 29 2.12 17.41 15.76
N ALA A 30 1.70 18.53 15.16
CA ALA A 30 0.84 19.52 15.83
C ALA A 30 -0.54 18.97 16.25
N ARG A 31 -0.96 17.82 15.68
CA ARG A 31 -2.20 17.10 16.02
C ARG A 31 -1.95 15.87 16.87
N GLY A 32 -0.75 15.71 17.42
CA GLY A 32 -0.42 14.64 18.36
C GLY A 32 0.05 13.34 17.71
N ALA A 33 0.51 13.36 16.45
CA ALA A 33 1.19 12.22 15.85
C ALA A 33 2.68 12.19 16.24
N PRO A 34 3.13 11.30 17.16
CA PRO A 34 4.53 11.25 17.54
C PRO A 34 5.40 10.73 16.38
N VAL A 35 6.67 11.17 16.39
CA VAL A 35 7.70 10.64 15.49
C VAL A 35 8.43 9.52 16.22
N GLU A 36 8.36 8.31 15.69
CA GLU A 36 9.10 7.15 16.18
C GLU A 36 10.13 6.69 15.14
N GLY A 37 11.40 6.97 15.43
CA GLY A 37 12.50 6.72 14.49
C GLY A 37 12.32 7.50 13.18
N ALA A 38 12.07 6.80 12.08
CA ALA A 38 11.85 7.39 10.75
C ALA A 38 10.36 7.50 10.36
N HIS A 39 9.43 7.19 11.26
CA HIS A 39 7.99 7.11 11.00
C HIS A 39 7.21 8.12 11.84
N LEU A 40 6.13 8.65 11.28
CA LEU A 40 5.07 9.29 12.05
C LEU A 40 4.07 8.20 12.46
N VAL A 41 3.52 8.31 13.65
CA VAL A 41 2.50 7.39 14.14
C VAL A 41 1.20 8.17 14.35
N ILE A 42 0.09 7.71 13.78
CA ILE A 42 -1.25 8.28 14.00
C ILE A 42 -2.02 7.28 14.85
N GLY A 43 -2.31 7.61 16.11
CA GLY A 43 -2.81 6.61 17.07
C GLY A 43 -1.76 5.54 17.33
N ASP A 44 -2.08 4.26 17.09
CA ASP A 44 -1.13 3.13 17.16
C ASP A 44 -0.59 2.71 15.77
N TRP A 45 -0.83 3.52 14.73
CA TRP A 45 -0.63 3.14 13.34
C TRP A 45 0.61 3.81 12.74
N PRO A 46 1.63 3.04 12.32
CA PRO A 46 2.79 3.61 11.65
C PRO A 46 2.40 4.10 10.25
N LEU A 47 2.72 5.37 9.96
CA LEU A 47 2.52 5.95 8.63
C LEU A 47 3.57 5.43 7.66
N GLN A 48 3.13 4.75 6.61
CA GLN A 48 4.00 4.34 5.51
C GLN A 48 3.99 5.39 4.42
N ARG A 49 5.14 6.06 4.25
CA ARG A 49 5.40 6.99 3.15
C ARG A 49 5.95 6.19 1.97
N LEU A 50 5.43 6.46 0.78
CA LEU A 50 5.87 5.82 -0.44
C LEU A 50 6.25 6.90 -1.49
N PRO A 51 7.28 6.67 -2.31
CA PRO A 51 7.67 7.59 -3.36
C PRO A 51 6.60 7.55 -4.48
N ALA A 52 6.16 8.73 -4.93
CA ALA A 52 5.03 8.86 -5.85
C ALA A 52 5.40 8.73 -7.34
N ASP A 53 6.68 8.50 -7.64
CA ASP A 53 7.20 8.28 -9.00
C ASP A 53 7.00 6.84 -9.49
N ASP A 54 6.52 5.93 -8.62
CA ASP A 54 6.21 4.56 -8.97
C ASP A 54 4.85 4.48 -9.73
N PRO A 55 4.82 3.98 -10.99
CA PRO A 55 3.59 3.90 -11.79
C PRO A 55 2.48 3.03 -11.18
N LEU A 56 2.83 1.98 -10.44
CA LEU A 56 1.87 1.15 -9.73
C LEU A 56 1.23 1.94 -8.61
N LEU A 57 2.02 2.70 -7.85
CA LEU A 57 1.51 3.59 -6.81
C LEU A 57 0.58 4.67 -7.33
N ALA A 58 0.94 5.31 -8.46
CA ALA A 58 0.08 6.30 -9.09
C ALA A 58 -1.28 5.68 -9.48
N GLU A 59 -1.27 4.48 -10.06
CA GLU A 59 -2.49 3.73 -10.37
C GLU A 59 -3.30 3.39 -9.12
N VAL A 60 -2.65 2.91 -8.06
CA VAL A 60 -3.28 2.55 -6.78
C VAL A 60 -4.04 3.74 -6.20
N LEU A 61 -3.42 4.93 -6.19
CA LEU A 61 -4.02 6.15 -5.65
C LEU A 61 -5.16 6.66 -6.52
N ALA A 62 -5.06 6.52 -7.84
CA ALA A 62 -6.13 6.88 -8.75
C ALA A 62 -7.34 5.94 -8.61
N ALA A 63 -7.09 4.64 -8.42
CA ALA A 63 -8.12 3.61 -8.29
C ALA A 63 -8.75 3.53 -6.88
N ALA A 64 -8.20 4.24 -5.89
CA ALA A 64 -8.72 4.26 -4.53
C ALA A 64 -10.16 4.80 -4.50
N LYS A 65 -11.08 4.01 -3.93
CA LYS A 65 -12.52 4.32 -3.88
C LYS A 65 -12.89 4.86 -2.51
N GLU A 66 -13.84 5.78 -2.47
CA GLU A 66 -14.43 6.22 -1.21
C GLU A 66 -15.27 5.10 -0.61
N ASP A 67 -15.12 4.92 0.69
CA ASP A 67 -15.90 4.02 1.51
C ASP A 67 -16.02 4.61 2.93
N GLU A 68 -16.99 4.14 3.71
CA GLU A 68 -17.19 4.58 5.07
C GLU A 68 -16.42 3.69 6.05
N VAL A 69 -15.49 4.29 6.80
CA VAL A 69 -14.77 3.61 7.88
C VAL A 69 -15.06 4.33 9.18
N ASP A 70 -15.74 3.65 10.11
CA ASP A 70 -16.08 4.18 11.42
C ASP A 70 -16.77 5.57 11.35
N GLY A 71 -17.67 5.74 10.35
CA GLY A 71 -18.41 6.99 10.12
C GLY A 71 -17.66 8.07 9.33
N ILE A 72 -16.45 7.78 8.84
CA ILE A 72 -15.60 8.72 8.11
C ILE A 72 -15.41 8.25 6.67
N VAL A 73 -15.80 9.09 5.71
CA VAL A 73 -15.54 8.86 4.29
C VAL A 73 -14.04 8.85 4.05
N THR A 74 -13.53 7.70 3.62
CA THR A 74 -12.10 7.42 3.47
C THR A 74 -11.84 6.78 2.12
N ARG A 75 -10.73 7.15 1.46
CA ARG A 75 -10.31 6.49 0.23
C ARG A 75 -9.57 5.19 0.54
N ILE A 76 -10.20 4.06 0.24
CA ILE A 76 -9.68 2.71 0.49
C ILE A 76 -9.07 2.14 -0.80
N LEU A 77 -7.93 1.47 -0.65
CA LEU A 77 -7.28 0.73 -1.72
C LEU A 77 -7.89 -0.65 -1.88
N SER A 78 -8.11 -1.09 -3.12
CA SER A 78 -8.60 -2.44 -3.38
C SER A 78 -7.58 -3.52 -2.95
N ALA A 79 -8.07 -4.71 -2.61
CA ALA A 79 -7.23 -5.86 -2.28
C ALA A 79 -6.22 -6.22 -3.41
N GLN A 80 -6.61 -6.08 -4.67
CA GLN A 80 -5.76 -6.39 -5.83
C GLN A 80 -4.55 -5.45 -5.92
N HIS A 81 -4.78 -4.15 -5.78
CA HIS A 81 -3.72 -3.14 -5.74
C HIS A 81 -2.80 -3.33 -4.53
N LEU A 82 -3.36 -3.64 -3.35
CA LEU A 82 -2.57 -3.94 -2.15
C LEU A 82 -1.70 -5.19 -2.34
N ALA A 83 -2.23 -6.24 -2.95
CA ALA A 83 -1.48 -7.45 -3.28
C ALA A 83 -0.38 -7.19 -4.33
N ALA A 84 -0.63 -6.31 -5.31
CA ALA A 84 0.35 -5.93 -6.31
C ALA A 84 1.52 -5.13 -5.69
N ILE A 85 1.22 -4.14 -4.85
CA ILE A 85 2.23 -3.41 -4.05
C ILE A 85 3.02 -4.39 -3.20
N ALA A 86 2.32 -5.33 -2.57
CA ALA A 86 2.95 -6.30 -1.71
C ALA A 86 3.98 -7.17 -2.45
N LEU A 87 3.63 -7.58 -3.66
CA LEU A 87 4.51 -8.33 -4.55
C LEU A 87 5.70 -7.48 -5.03
N ALA A 88 5.45 -6.24 -5.45
CA ALA A 88 6.47 -5.30 -5.94
C ALA A 88 7.54 -5.02 -4.87
N LEU A 89 7.13 -4.70 -3.64
CA LEU A 89 8.03 -4.37 -2.54
C LEU A 89 8.83 -5.57 -2.01
N GLY A 90 8.35 -6.80 -2.25
CA GLY A 90 9.10 -8.04 -2.01
C GLY A 90 9.48 -8.38 -0.56
N ARG A 91 9.12 -7.55 0.43
CA ARG A 91 9.47 -7.76 1.84
C ARG A 91 8.68 -8.94 2.44
N ALA A 92 9.35 -9.78 3.23
CA ALA A 92 8.79 -11.03 3.78
C ALA A 92 7.48 -10.84 4.57
N LYS A 93 7.38 -9.78 5.39
CA LYS A 93 6.17 -9.43 6.15
C LYS A 93 4.97 -9.05 5.26
N VAL A 94 5.25 -8.57 4.05
CA VAL A 94 4.27 -8.04 3.11
C VAL A 94 3.76 -9.15 2.16
N LYS A 95 4.59 -10.15 1.86
CA LYS A 95 4.20 -11.39 1.16
C LYS A 95 3.09 -12.19 1.88
N LEU A 96 3.08 -12.18 3.21
CA LEU A 96 2.01 -12.80 4.01
C LEU A 96 0.64 -12.12 3.81
N ARG A 97 0.60 -10.82 3.49
CA ARG A 97 -0.66 -10.11 3.23
C ARG A 97 -1.29 -10.52 1.90
N ALA A 98 -0.47 -10.69 0.86
CA ALA A 98 -0.95 -11.20 -0.42
C ALA A 98 -1.55 -12.61 -0.25
N LEU A 99 -0.92 -13.47 0.57
CA LEU A 99 -1.46 -14.78 0.91
C LEU A 99 -2.82 -14.68 1.62
N GLN A 100 -2.96 -13.81 2.61
CA GLN A 100 -4.23 -13.60 3.33
C GLN A 100 -5.38 -13.17 2.40
N PHE A 101 -5.11 -12.30 1.42
CA PHE A 101 -6.14 -11.91 0.46
C PHE A 101 -6.55 -13.03 -0.49
N VAL A 102 -5.60 -13.92 -0.84
CA VAL A 102 -5.88 -15.12 -1.64
C VAL A 102 -6.72 -16.10 -0.83
N GLU A 103 -6.33 -16.39 0.42
CA GLU A 103 -7.05 -17.31 1.31
C GLU A 103 -8.45 -16.82 1.69
N ALA A 104 -8.64 -15.50 1.80
CA ALA A 104 -9.93 -14.89 2.07
C ALA A 104 -10.83 -14.81 0.82
N GLU A 105 -10.36 -15.26 -0.35
CA GLU A 105 -11.07 -15.22 -1.64
C GLU A 105 -11.58 -13.83 -2.03
N VAL A 106 -10.96 -12.78 -1.50
CA VAL A 106 -11.32 -11.37 -1.81
C VAL A 106 -10.60 -10.84 -3.05
N LEU A 107 -9.69 -11.63 -3.62
CA LEU A 107 -8.93 -11.27 -4.80
C LEU A 107 -9.67 -11.69 -6.07
N ASP A 108 -10.35 -10.74 -6.72
CA ASP A 108 -10.70 -10.86 -8.13
C ASP A 108 -9.44 -11.09 -8.97
N MET A 109 -9.23 -12.35 -9.37
CA MET A 109 -8.01 -12.79 -10.05
C MET A 109 -7.89 -12.23 -11.47
N SER A 110 -9.00 -11.86 -12.12
CA SER A 110 -8.97 -11.28 -13.46
C SER A 110 -8.42 -9.86 -13.44
N THR A 111 -8.90 -9.05 -12.49
CA THR A 111 -8.45 -7.68 -12.23
C THR A 111 -7.03 -7.68 -11.72
N PHE A 112 -6.70 -8.61 -10.81
CA PHE A 112 -5.35 -8.75 -10.29
C PHE A 112 -4.35 -9.10 -11.39
N ALA A 113 -4.64 -10.09 -12.23
CA ALA A 113 -3.78 -10.47 -13.34
C ALA A 113 -3.55 -9.31 -14.33
N ALA A 114 -4.59 -8.51 -14.60
CA ALA A 114 -4.48 -7.32 -15.44
C ALA A 114 -3.55 -6.25 -14.82
N ILE A 115 -3.64 -6.00 -13.51
CA ILE A 115 -2.72 -5.10 -12.79
C ILE A 115 -1.29 -5.64 -12.88
N LEU A 116 -1.07 -6.92 -12.60
CA LEU A 116 0.26 -7.53 -12.65
C LEU A 116 0.89 -7.43 -14.04
N ALA A 117 0.10 -7.64 -15.10
CA ALA A 117 0.57 -7.53 -16.47
C ALA A 117 1.00 -6.10 -16.82
N ARG A 118 0.20 -5.08 -16.44
CA ARG A 118 0.53 -3.66 -16.68
C ARG A 118 1.85 -3.24 -16.01
N HIS A 119 2.13 -3.80 -14.83
CA HIS A 119 3.27 -3.41 -14.00
C HIS A 119 4.45 -4.39 -14.07
N GLY A 120 4.43 -5.35 -15.00
CA GLY A 120 5.54 -6.29 -15.21
C GLY A 120 5.77 -7.26 -14.03
N LEU A 121 4.74 -7.55 -13.23
CA LEU A 121 4.83 -8.36 -12.02
C LEU A 121 4.43 -9.82 -12.21
N THR A 122 4.01 -10.23 -13.42
CA THR A 122 3.48 -11.57 -13.70
C THR A 122 4.46 -12.70 -13.35
N GLU A 123 5.74 -12.58 -13.73
CA GLU A 123 6.74 -13.62 -13.41
C GLU A 123 6.99 -13.73 -11.91
N ARG A 124 7.02 -12.58 -11.24
CA ARG A 124 7.21 -12.49 -9.79
C ARG A 124 6.05 -13.12 -9.04
N TRP A 125 4.82 -12.94 -9.54
CA TRP A 125 3.64 -13.63 -9.04
C TRP A 125 3.74 -15.14 -9.25
N GLY A 126 4.15 -15.60 -10.43
CA GLY A 126 4.35 -17.02 -10.71
C GLY A 126 5.39 -17.66 -9.76
N ALA A 127 6.50 -16.98 -9.49
CA ALA A 127 7.48 -17.44 -8.51
C ALA A 127 6.92 -17.47 -7.09
N PHE A 128 6.17 -16.43 -6.69
CA PHE A 128 5.50 -16.38 -5.40
C PHE A 128 4.50 -17.52 -5.23
N ALA A 129 3.63 -17.75 -6.21
CA ALA A 129 2.61 -18.80 -6.20
C ALA A 129 3.25 -20.19 -6.06
N ARG A 130 4.31 -20.49 -6.83
CA ARG A 130 5.02 -21.77 -6.68
C ARG A 130 5.62 -22.00 -5.30
N THR A 131 6.08 -20.93 -4.65
CA THR A 131 6.79 -21.04 -3.37
C THR A 131 5.84 -21.03 -2.18
N MET A 132 4.73 -20.29 -2.27
CA MET A 132 3.86 -19.97 -1.14
C MET A 132 2.44 -20.52 -1.30
N LEU A 133 2.02 -20.90 -2.51
CA LEU A 133 0.71 -21.48 -2.82
C LEU A 133 0.83 -22.92 -3.36
N GLY A 134 2.04 -23.51 -3.35
CA GLY A 134 2.33 -24.82 -3.94
C GLY A 134 1.50 -25.97 -3.35
N ASP A 135 0.83 -26.70 -4.26
CA ASP A 135 0.01 -27.90 -4.19
C ASP A 135 -0.80 -28.15 -2.91
N ARG A 136 -2.06 -27.68 -2.92
CA ARG A 136 -3.16 -28.36 -2.25
C ARG A 136 -3.86 -29.30 -3.22
#